data_AF-A0AAD5Z2U7-F1
#
_entry.id   AF-A0AAD5Z2U7-F1
#
_cell.length_a   1.000
_cell.length_b   1.000
_cell.length_c   1.000
_cell.angle_alpha   90.00
_cell.angle_beta   90.00
_cell.angle_gamma   90.00
#
_symmetry.space_group_name_H-M   'P 1'
#
loop_
_entity.id
_entity.type
_entity.pdbx_description
1 polymer ?
#
loop_
_entity_poly.entity_id
_entity_poly.type
_entity_poly.pdbx_seq_one_letter_code
_entity_poly.pdbx_strand_id
1 'polypeptide(L)'
;MKQLRHISLSILLFFLLRDYKLVEGATFNFVNNCGGPVWPGILSNAGTAKLETTGFQLPPGGSRTIMAPTGWSGRFWGRTGCSFDSSGRGSCSTGDCGSNQVECNGAGANPPATLAEFTLASGPSTQDFYDVSLVDGYNLPIMVQPSGSCMATGCTVDLNQKCPAELRVANGDACKSACEAFNKPEYCCSGAYGNPNTCKPTMYSQLFKSACPRSYSYAYDDPTSTFTCTGGADYIVTFCPGSNSPRYLFCIIFVIFMLAQVNLLLASNLTSLLKSENLAIMASFKIIIENLQQEKILILLNVESKLLYMLCNQGLLLWVFYDDMLFNFGKNGAKQALHYCVYIMESIRNLE
;
A
#
# COMPACT_ATOMS: atom_id res chain seq x y z
N MET A 1 -48.85 25.42 32.79
CA MET A 1 -47.40 25.30 33.12
C MET A 1 -46.69 24.06 32.57
N LYS A 2 -47.37 22.95 32.18
CA LYS A 2 -46.69 21.79 31.56
C LYS A 2 -46.31 22.00 30.07
N GLN A 3 -47.10 22.73 29.30
CA GLN A 3 -46.84 23.04 27.88
C GLN A 3 -45.57 23.89 27.64
N LEU A 4 -45.29 24.90 28.49
CA LEU A 4 -44.08 25.73 28.34
C LEU A 4 -42.77 24.98 28.62
N ARG A 5 -42.78 23.92 29.44
CA ARG A 5 -41.58 23.12 29.75
C ARG A 5 -41.10 22.28 28.56
N HIS A 6 -42.01 21.78 27.73
CA HIS A 6 -41.66 21.01 26.53
C HIS A 6 -41.09 21.90 25.42
N ILE A 7 -41.64 23.11 25.26
CA ILE A 7 -41.12 24.11 24.31
C ILE A 7 -39.68 24.51 24.69
N SER A 8 -39.39 24.67 25.98
CA SER A 8 -38.06 25.02 26.47
C SER A 8 -37.00 23.92 26.25
N LEU A 9 -37.38 22.64 26.33
CA LEU A 9 -36.45 21.52 26.11
C LEU A 9 -36.15 21.32 24.61
N SER A 10 -37.15 21.49 23.75
CA SER A 10 -36.99 21.40 22.29
C SER A 10 -36.15 22.54 21.71
N ILE A 11 -36.29 23.75 22.26
CA ILE A 11 -35.47 24.91 21.88
C ILE A 11 -34.00 24.68 22.30
N LEU A 12 -33.75 24.13 23.49
CA LEU A 12 -32.40 23.80 23.97
C LEU A 12 -31.72 22.73 23.09
N LEU A 13 -32.46 21.72 22.64
CA LEU A 13 -31.95 20.69 21.72
C LEU A 13 -31.66 21.25 20.32
N PHE A 14 -32.45 22.22 19.84
CA PHE A 14 -32.22 22.92 18.57
C PHE A 14 -31.00 23.84 18.61
N PHE A 15 -30.68 24.45 19.76
CA PHE A 15 -29.45 25.22 19.96
C PHE A 15 -28.21 24.33 20.11
N LEU A 16 -28.33 23.11 20.64
CA LEU A 16 -27.23 22.13 20.71
C LEU A 16 -26.93 21.45 19.37
N LEU A 17 -27.82 21.53 18.37
CA LEU A 17 -27.65 20.98 17.03
C LEU A 17 -27.18 22.01 15.98
N ARG A 18 -27.03 23.29 16.34
CA ARG A 18 -26.85 24.38 15.36
C ARG A 18 -25.41 24.67 14.93
N ASP A 19 -24.40 24.01 15.50
CA ASP A 19 -22.99 24.23 15.17
C ASP A 19 -22.17 22.94 14.97
N TYR A 20 -22.80 21.84 14.56
CA TYR A 20 -22.04 20.80 13.86
C TYR A 20 -21.77 21.32 12.45
N LYS A 21 -20.71 22.13 12.29
CA LYS A 21 -20.10 22.25 10.96
C LYS A 21 -19.66 20.85 10.59
N LEU A 22 -20.42 20.18 9.71
CA LEU A 22 -19.86 19.09 8.93
C LEU A 22 -18.63 19.69 8.26
N VAL A 23 -17.45 19.27 8.71
CA VAL A 23 -16.22 19.60 8.01
C VAL A 23 -16.30 18.81 6.71
N GLU A 24 -16.74 19.48 5.65
CA GLU A 24 -16.52 18.99 4.29
C GLU A 24 -15.01 18.93 4.07
N GLY A 25 -14.51 17.74 3.78
CA GLY A 25 -13.08 17.44 3.67
C GLY A 25 -12.83 15.95 3.52
N ALA A 26 -11.55 15.57 3.41
CA ALA A 26 -11.12 14.18 3.32
C ALA A 26 -10.56 13.71 4.66
N THR A 27 -10.77 12.44 5.00
CA THR A 27 -10.06 11.80 6.11
C THR A 27 -8.83 11.05 5.61
N PHE A 28 -7.74 11.17 6.36
CA PHE A 28 -6.49 10.44 6.14
C PHE A 28 -6.28 9.46 7.30
N ASN A 29 -6.44 8.17 7.03
CA ASN A 29 -6.10 7.11 7.98
C ASN A 29 -4.66 6.64 7.76
N PHE A 30 -3.78 7.00 8.68
CA PHE A 30 -2.39 6.56 8.70
C PHE A 30 -2.30 5.17 9.34
N VAL A 31 -1.64 4.23 8.69
CA VAL A 31 -1.47 2.84 9.16
C VAL A 31 0.00 2.49 9.14
N ASN A 32 0.53 1.99 10.26
CA ASN A 32 1.90 1.50 10.35
C ASN A 32 1.94 -0.04 10.31
N ASN A 33 2.33 -0.62 9.17
CA ASN A 33 2.59 -2.06 9.04
C ASN A 33 4.09 -2.40 9.16
N CYS A 34 4.95 -1.44 9.46
CA CYS A 34 6.37 -1.68 9.66
C CYS A 34 6.61 -2.45 10.97
N GLY A 35 7.75 -3.15 11.06
CA GLY A 35 8.14 -3.87 12.28
C GLY A 35 8.55 -2.97 13.46
N GLY A 36 8.77 -1.68 13.20
CA GLY A 36 9.13 -0.67 14.19
C GLY A 36 8.19 0.55 14.16
N PRO A 37 8.25 1.40 15.19
CA PRO A 37 7.49 2.64 15.20
C PRO A 37 7.92 3.56 14.05
N VAL A 38 6.95 4.25 13.48
CA VAL A 38 7.14 5.31 12.48
C VAL A 38 6.65 6.60 13.10
N TRP A 39 7.28 7.73 12.79
CA TRP A 39 6.80 9.04 13.20
C TRP A 39 6.34 9.82 11.97
N PRO A 40 5.06 9.76 11.57
CA PRO A 40 4.58 10.55 10.46
C PRO A 40 4.89 12.03 10.64
N GLY A 41 5.31 12.68 9.56
CA GLY A 41 5.42 14.12 9.44
C GLY A 41 4.39 14.64 8.45
N ILE A 42 3.87 15.84 8.72
CA ILE A 42 2.83 16.47 7.91
C ILE A 42 3.23 17.91 7.63
N LEU A 43 3.16 18.28 6.35
CA LEU A 43 3.36 19.65 5.91
C LEU A 43 2.22 20.08 5.00
N SER A 44 1.43 21.05 5.48
CA SER A 44 0.50 21.82 4.65
C SER A 44 1.29 22.77 3.72
N ASN A 45 0.90 22.86 2.45
CA ASN A 45 1.50 23.79 1.49
C ASN A 45 1.19 25.26 1.84
N ALA A 46 1.95 26.18 1.27
CA ALA A 46 1.72 27.61 1.47
C ALA A 46 0.30 28.00 1.01
N GLY A 47 -0.42 28.76 1.84
CA GLY A 47 -1.77 29.22 1.53
C GLY A 47 -2.90 28.23 1.83
N THR A 48 -2.60 27.04 2.36
CA THR A 48 -3.62 26.09 2.83
C THR A 48 -3.66 25.97 4.36
N ALA A 49 -4.74 25.40 4.89
CA ALA A 49 -4.94 25.26 6.32
C ALA A 49 -3.90 24.32 6.96
N LYS A 50 -3.45 24.65 8.17
CA LYS A 50 -2.71 23.71 9.03
C LYS A 50 -3.66 22.63 9.52
N LEU A 51 -3.19 21.38 9.57
CA LEU A 51 -3.93 20.27 10.17
C LEU A 51 -3.76 20.26 11.70
N GLU A 52 -4.50 19.38 12.40
CA GLU A 52 -4.48 19.29 13.87
C GLU A 52 -3.11 18.93 14.47
N THR A 53 -2.21 18.35 13.66
CA THR A 53 -0.83 17.99 14.02
C THR A 53 0.04 18.09 12.78
N THR A 54 1.33 18.34 12.99
CA THR A 54 2.41 18.33 12.00
C THR A 54 3.35 17.13 12.18
N GLY A 55 3.18 16.34 13.24
CA GLY A 55 3.90 15.09 13.43
C GLY A 55 3.52 14.36 14.70
N PHE A 56 3.55 13.03 14.66
CA PHE A 56 3.16 12.18 15.80
C PHE A 56 3.90 10.83 15.74
N GLN A 57 3.86 10.07 16.84
CA GLN A 57 4.34 8.68 16.86
C GLN A 57 3.22 7.72 16.46
N LEU A 58 3.52 6.75 15.60
CA LEU A 58 2.62 5.68 15.20
C LEU A 58 3.28 4.31 15.51
N PRO A 59 2.83 3.58 16.53
CA PRO A 59 3.41 2.29 16.91
C PRO A 59 3.20 1.21 15.83
N PRO A 60 3.97 0.11 15.82
CA PRO A 60 3.73 -1.02 14.93
C PRO A 60 2.29 -1.54 15.04
N GLY A 61 1.65 -1.77 13.89
CA GLY A 61 0.23 -2.16 13.79
C GLY A 61 -0.77 -1.07 14.18
N GLY A 62 -0.30 0.11 14.57
CA GLY A 62 -1.13 1.24 14.96
C GLY A 62 -1.74 1.96 13.77
N SER A 63 -2.85 2.65 14.03
CA SER A 63 -3.49 3.55 13.07
C SER A 63 -3.94 4.86 13.73
N ARG A 64 -3.94 5.96 12.97
CA ARG A 64 -4.47 7.25 13.41
C ARG A 64 -5.13 7.95 12.24
N THR A 65 -6.33 8.48 12.45
CA THR A 65 -7.05 9.29 11.46
C THR A 65 -6.86 10.77 11.72
N ILE A 66 -6.65 11.54 10.65
CA ILE A 66 -6.58 13.01 10.65
C ILE A 66 -7.55 13.52 9.58
N MET A 67 -8.25 14.61 9.87
CA MET A 67 -9.11 15.27 8.88
C MET A 67 -8.37 16.42 8.20
N ALA A 68 -8.56 16.55 6.90
CA ALA A 68 -8.11 17.70 6.12
C ALA A 68 -9.33 18.40 5.49
N PRO A 69 -9.37 19.74 5.49
CA PRO A 69 -10.48 20.47 4.88
C PRO A 69 -10.48 20.32 3.35
N THR A 70 -11.62 20.53 2.72
CA THR A 70 -11.74 20.72 1.27
C THR A 70 -10.73 21.75 0.75
N GLY A 71 -10.11 21.47 -0.39
CA GLY A 71 -9.06 22.32 -0.97
C GLY A 71 -7.69 22.22 -0.27
N TRP A 72 -7.51 21.30 0.68
CA TRP A 72 -6.22 21.12 1.33
C TRP A 72 -5.17 20.59 0.35
N SER A 73 -3.95 21.13 0.43
CA SER A 73 -2.80 20.66 -0.34
C SER A 73 -1.60 20.52 0.57
N GLY A 74 -0.85 19.43 0.43
CA GLY A 74 0.28 19.17 1.30
C GLY A 74 0.85 17.79 1.09
N ARG A 75 1.70 17.38 2.02
CA ARG A 75 2.44 16.13 1.94
C ARG A 75 2.63 15.47 3.28
N PHE A 76 2.73 14.16 3.24
CA PHE A 76 3.04 13.29 4.36
C PHE A 76 4.29 12.46 4.09
N TRP A 77 5.01 12.10 5.14
CA TRP A 77 6.13 11.17 5.07
C TRP A 77 6.27 10.41 6.39
N GLY A 78 7.04 9.33 6.40
CA GLY A 78 7.40 8.60 7.61
C GLY A 78 8.81 8.91 8.06
N ARG A 79 9.02 9.16 9.36
CA ARG A 79 10.35 9.22 9.98
C ARG A 79 10.68 7.91 10.68
N THR A 80 11.94 7.49 10.62
CA THR A 80 12.42 6.24 11.25
C THR A 80 13.68 6.47 12.08
N GLY A 81 13.96 5.54 13.00
CA GLY A 81 15.11 5.63 13.89
C GLY A 81 15.09 6.88 14.77
N CYS A 82 13.90 7.26 15.26
CA CYS A 82 13.71 8.45 16.08
C CYS A 82 13.99 8.17 17.56
N SER A 83 14.61 9.14 18.22
CA SER A 83 14.78 9.15 19.68
C SER A 83 14.38 10.51 20.20
N PHE A 84 13.34 10.54 21.05
CA PHE A 84 12.88 11.74 21.72
C PHE A 84 12.98 11.55 23.24
N ASP A 85 13.52 12.56 23.94
CA ASP A 85 13.60 12.59 25.38
C ASP A 85 12.23 12.79 26.05
N SER A 86 12.17 12.76 27.39
CA SER A 86 10.93 12.98 28.14
C SER A 86 10.30 14.37 27.95
N SER A 87 11.06 15.32 27.41
CA SER A 87 10.57 16.65 27.03
C SER A 87 10.14 16.74 25.56
N GLY A 88 10.12 15.60 24.85
CA GLY A 88 9.73 15.51 23.44
C GLY A 88 10.76 16.06 22.47
N ARG A 89 12.02 16.27 22.91
CA ARG A 89 13.12 16.78 22.08
C ARG A 89 13.99 15.66 21.55
N GLY A 90 14.44 15.77 20.32
CA GLY A 90 15.19 14.71 19.67
C GLY A 90 15.20 14.80 18.15
N SER A 91 15.62 13.72 17.52
CA SER A 91 15.76 13.65 16.07
C SER A 91 15.51 12.24 15.54
N CYS A 92 15.36 12.14 14.23
CA CYS A 92 15.22 10.90 13.48
C CYS A 92 16.41 10.63 12.57
N SER A 93 16.66 9.35 12.30
CA SER A 93 17.74 8.92 11.40
C SER A 93 17.40 9.17 9.93
N THR A 94 16.12 9.05 9.56
CA THR A 94 15.63 9.32 8.20
C THR A 94 14.36 10.17 8.26
N GLY A 95 14.17 11.02 7.24
CA GLY A 95 13.01 11.90 7.09
C GLY A 95 12.85 12.96 8.19
N ASP A 96 13.85 13.17 9.04
CA ASP A 96 13.80 14.14 10.13
C ASP A 96 13.41 15.53 9.62
N CYS A 97 12.61 16.29 10.36
CA CYS A 97 12.15 17.61 9.93
C CYS A 97 12.90 18.77 10.60
N GLY A 98 13.98 18.49 11.34
CA GLY A 98 14.83 19.51 11.94
C GLY A 98 14.20 20.36 13.04
N SER A 99 12.96 20.07 13.44
CA SER A 99 12.23 20.83 14.46
C SER A 99 12.72 20.56 15.88
N ASN A 100 13.58 19.55 16.07
CA ASN A 100 13.98 19.02 17.37
C ASN A 100 12.78 18.58 18.23
N GLN A 101 11.66 18.20 17.60
CA GLN A 101 10.41 17.84 18.26
C GLN A 101 9.68 16.74 17.47
N VAL A 102 8.74 16.07 18.13
CA VAL A 102 7.82 15.16 17.43
C VAL A 102 6.99 15.92 16.39
N GLU A 103 6.51 17.11 16.72
CA GLU A 103 5.84 18.02 15.79
C GLU A 103 6.85 18.64 14.81
N CYS A 104 6.54 18.68 13.51
CA CYS A 104 7.42 19.27 12.50
C CYS A 104 7.27 20.79 12.36
N ASN A 105 6.24 21.40 12.96
CA ASN A 105 6.08 22.85 13.11
C ASN A 105 6.16 23.64 11.78
N GLY A 106 5.73 23.03 10.67
CA GLY A 106 5.78 23.62 9.33
C GLY A 106 7.10 23.40 8.57
N ALA A 107 8.04 22.65 9.13
CA ALA A 107 9.22 22.17 8.41
C ALA A 107 8.89 20.92 7.59
N GLY A 108 9.56 20.76 6.45
CA GLY A 108 9.48 19.56 5.62
C GLY A 108 10.48 18.48 6.07
N ALA A 109 10.39 17.30 5.46
CA ALA A 109 11.39 16.26 5.64
C ALA A 109 12.76 16.72 5.12
N ASN A 110 13.82 16.40 5.85
CA ASN A 110 15.17 16.39 5.33
C ASN A 110 15.36 15.12 4.47
N PRO A 111 15.63 15.25 3.17
CA PRO A 111 15.82 14.10 2.29
C PRO A 111 17.01 13.21 2.73
N PRO A 112 16.98 11.90 2.44
CA PRO A 112 15.96 11.20 1.66
C PRO A 112 14.66 10.87 2.43
N ALA A 113 13.52 11.08 1.76
CA ALA A 113 12.21 10.69 2.29
C ALA A 113 11.23 10.35 1.16
N THR A 114 10.51 9.24 1.31
CA THR A 114 9.36 8.94 0.46
C THR A 114 8.18 9.83 0.85
N LEU A 115 7.61 10.53 -0.12
CA LEU A 115 6.52 11.47 0.12
C LEU A 115 5.20 10.91 -0.42
N ALA A 116 4.11 11.16 0.29
CA ALA A 116 2.75 11.05 -0.23
C ALA A 116 2.18 12.47 -0.36
N GLU A 117 1.86 12.88 -1.58
CA GLU A 117 1.50 14.26 -1.92
C GLU A 117 0.03 14.33 -2.33
N PHE A 118 -0.64 15.42 -1.93
CA PHE A 118 -2.07 15.60 -2.13
C PHE A 118 -2.41 17.04 -2.51
N THR A 119 -3.37 17.19 -3.40
CA THR A 119 -4.11 18.42 -3.65
C THR A 119 -5.59 18.04 -3.77
N LEU A 120 -6.34 18.29 -2.69
CA LEU A 120 -7.75 17.98 -2.61
C LEU A 120 -8.58 18.98 -3.41
N ALA A 121 -9.68 18.48 -3.96
CA ALA A 121 -10.71 19.24 -4.62
C ALA A 121 -11.20 20.39 -3.73
N SER A 122 -11.41 21.57 -4.33
CA SER A 122 -12.01 22.72 -3.63
C SER A 122 -13.55 22.68 -3.66
N GLY A 123 -14.14 21.70 -4.33
CA GLY A 123 -15.58 21.50 -4.42
C GLY A 123 -15.98 20.24 -5.17
N PRO A 124 -17.29 19.90 -5.21
CA PRO A 124 -17.80 18.60 -5.66
C PRO A 124 -17.53 18.25 -7.13
N SER A 125 -17.28 19.27 -7.97
CA SER A 125 -17.02 19.14 -9.40
C SER A 125 -15.53 19.15 -9.77
N THR A 126 -14.65 19.26 -8.77
CA THR A 126 -13.20 19.20 -8.94
C THR A 126 -12.68 17.86 -8.42
N GLN A 127 -11.58 17.37 -9.00
CA GLN A 127 -10.96 16.11 -8.60
C GLN A 127 -9.79 16.34 -7.66
N ASP A 128 -9.57 15.40 -6.76
CA ASP A 128 -8.34 15.31 -5.99
C ASP A 128 -7.19 14.88 -6.91
N PHE A 129 -5.98 15.35 -6.61
CA PHE A 129 -4.73 14.85 -7.17
C PHE A 129 -3.89 14.29 -6.04
N TYR A 130 -3.32 13.10 -6.24
CA TYR A 130 -2.46 12.45 -5.26
C TYR A 130 -1.43 11.56 -5.92
N ASP A 131 -0.30 11.42 -5.24
CA ASP A 131 0.79 10.59 -5.69
C ASP A 131 1.69 10.14 -4.53
N VAL A 132 2.58 9.20 -4.82
CA VAL A 132 3.74 8.90 -3.99
C VAL A 132 4.97 9.24 -4.79
N SER A 133 5.87 10.00 -4.18
CA SER A 133 7.01 10.63 -4.83
C SER A 133 8.33 10.20 -4.19
N LEU A 134 9.27 9.85 -5.07
CA LEU A 134 10.66 9.49 -4.76
C LEU A 134 11.64 10.56 -5.29
N VAL A 135 11.13 11.74 -5.68
CA VAL A 135 11.93 12.88 -6.13
C VAL A 135 12.92 13.29 -5.04
N ASP A 136 12.47 13.28 -3.79
CA ASP A 136 13.26 13.58 -2.60
C ASP A 136 13.90 12.31 -2.01
N GLY A 137 14.01 11.22 -2.79
CA GLY A 137 14.61 9.96 -2.36
C GLY A 137 13.61 8.98 -1.73
N TYR A 138 14.16 7.99 -1.03
CA TYR A 138 13.42 6.91 -0.41
C TYR A 138 13.98 6.57 0.96
N ASN A 139 13.10 6.31 1.93
CA ASN A 139 13.50 5.78 3.24
C ASN A 139 12.64 4.60 3.70
N LEU A 140 11.33 4.62 3.45
CA LEU A 140 10.45 3.48 3.70
C LEU A 140 9.34 3.35 2.66
N PRO A 141 8.75 2.15 2.48
CA PRO A 141 7.68 1.97 1.50
C PRO A 141 6.38 2.63 1.98
N ILE A 142 5.71 3.35 1.08
CA ILE A 142 4.43 4.03 1.33
C ILE A 142 3.43 3.64 0.24
N MET A 143 2.19 3.39 0.63
CA MET A 143 1.04 3.25 -0.28
C MET A 143 -0.07 4.20 0.13
N VAL A 144 -0.68 4.83 -0.86
CA VAL A 144 -1.91 5.61 -0.72
C VAL A 144 -3.04 4.86 -1.41
N GLN A 145 -4.09 4.56 -0.66
CA GLN A 145 -5.30 3.94 -1.15
C GLN A 145 -6.48 4.89 -0.91
N PRO A 146 -7.04 5.52 -1.96
CA PRO A 146 -8.30 6.25 -1.85
C PRO A 146 -9.48 5.29 -1.60
N SER A 147 -10.53 5.78 -0.96
CA SER A 147 -11.83 5.12 -0.88
C SER A 147 -12.53 5.15 -2.24
N GLY A 148 -13.52 4.25 -2.42
CA GLY A 148 -14.21 4.10 -3.69
C GLY A 148 -13.40 3.35 -4.75
N SER A 149 -13.56 3.72 -6.03
CA SER A 149 -13.02 3.01 -7.19
C SER A 149 -11.69 3.59 -7.72
N CYS A 150 -11.14 4.59 -7.04
CA CYS A 150 -9.92 5.26 -7.46
C CYS A 150 -8.67 4.38 -7.24
N MET A 151 -7.65 4.62 -8.05
CA MET A 151 -6.50 3.75 -8.15
C MET A 151 -5.49 4.00 -7.03
N ALA A 152 -4.98 2.94 -6.38
CA ALA A 152 -3.90 3.06 -5.42
C ALA A 152 -2.59 3.52 -6.07
N THR A 153 -1.75 4.23 -5.32
CA THR A 153 -0.41 4.68 -5.72
C THR A 153 0.60 4.37 -4.62
N GLY A 154 1.88 4.22 -4.96
CA GLY A 154 2.88 3.88 -3.96
C GLY A 154 4.10 3.13 -4.44
N CYS A 155 5.09 3.12 -3.54
CA CYS A 155 6.32 2.36 -3.65
C CYS A 155 6.28 1.28 -2.56
N THR A 156 5.91 0.06 -2.95
CA THR A 156 5.59 -1.03 -2.01
C THR A 156 6.73 -2.02 -1.79
N VAL A 157 7.81 -1.88 -2.55
CA VAL A 157 9.03 -2.68 -2.41
C VAL A 157 10.00 -1.96 -1.49
N ASP A 158 10.91 -2.72 -0.88
CA ASP A 158 12.05 -2.16 -0.18
C ASP A 158 13.12 -1.71 -1.20
N LEU A 159 13.12 -0.42 -1.54
CA LEU A 159 14.07 0.16 -2.50
C LEU A 159 15.49 0.20 -1.93
N ASN A 160 15.65 0.20 -0.60
CA ASN A 160 16.96 0.25 0.03
C ASN A 160 17.84 -0.95 -0.36
N GLN A 161 17.22 -2.14 -0.57
CA GLN A 161 17.91 -3.34 -1.06
C GLN A 161 18.51 -3.19 -2.46
N LYS A 162 17.96 -2.27 -3.27
CA LYS A 162 18.39 -1.99 -4.65
C LYS A 162 19.10 -0.65 -4.79
N CYS A 163 19.31 0.06 -3.67
CA CYS A 163 19.91 1.38 -3.68
C CYS A 163 21.39 1.30 -4.10
N PRO A 164 21.81 2.00 -5.17
CA PRO A 164 23.22 2.12 -5.55
C PRO A 164 24.08 2.63 -4.39
N ALA A 165 25.35 2.21 -4.34
CA ALA A 165 26.23 2.51 -3.21
C ALA A 165 26.44 4.02 -3.02
N GLU A 166 26.53 4.75 -4.13
CA GLU A 166 26.70 6.20 -4.20
C GLU A 166 25.47 7.01 -3.75
N LEU A 167 24.29 6.38 -3.67
CA LEU A 167 23.04 7.00 -3.20
C LEU A 167 22.68 6.57 -1.77
N ARG A 168 23.36 5.57 -1.22
CA ARG A 168 23.03 4.95 0.06
C ARG A 168 23.46 5.81 1.24
N VAL A 169 22.55 6.04 2.18
CA VAL A 169 22.82 6.77 3.44
C VAL A 169 22.17 6.06 4.63
N ALA A 170 22.34 6.61 5.84
CA ALA A 170 21.76 6.06 7.07
C ALA A 170 22.06 4.57 7.26
N ASN A 171 23.31 4.15 7.04
CA ASN A 171 23.76 2.75 7.11
C ASN A 171 22.99 1.78 6.20
N GLY A 172 22.37 2.28 5.13
CA GLY A 172 21.57 1.46 4.21
C GLY A 172 20.06 1.60 4.40
N ASP A 173 19.60 2.32 5.42
CA ASP A 173 18.17 2.48 5.69
C ASP A 173 17.50 3.59 4.87
N ALA A 174 18.25 4.29 4.02
CA ALA A 174 17.67 5.22 3.06
C ALA A 174 18.52 5.39 1.79
N CYS A 175 17.85 5.83 0.73
CA CYS A 175 18.40 6.03 -0.60
C CYS A 175 18.11 7.44 -1.10
N LYS A 176 19.16 8.22 -1.34
CA LYS A 176 19.05 9.54 -1.98
C LYS A 176 18.53 9.42 -3.41
N SER A 177 17.79 10.42 -3.87
CA SER A 177 17.63 10.62 -5.31
C SER A 177 18.93 11.17 -5.91
N ALA A 178 19.04 11.15 -7.24
CA ALA A 178 20.21 11.73 -7.90
C ALA A 178 20.33 13.25 -7.69
N CYS A 179 19.21 13.97 -7.55
CA CYS A 179 19.24 15.39 -7.23
C CYS A 179 19.89 15.62 -5.86
N GLU A 180 19.43 14.90 -4.84
CA GLU A 180 19.94 15.01 -3.47
C GLU A 180 21.41 14.54 -3.32
N ALA A 181 21.86 13.62 -4.18
CA ALA A 181 23.23 13.13 -4.14
C ALA A 181 24.22 14.05 -4.87
N PHE A 182 23.83 14.60 -6.02
CA PHE A 182 24.78 15.25 -6.92
C PHE A 182 24.52 16.75 -7.14
N ASN A 183 23.34 17.24 -6.78
CA ASN A 183 22.92 18.64 -6.93
C ASN A 183 23.19 19.22 -8.33
N LYS A 184 22.97 18.41 -9.38
CA LYS A 184 23.17 18.82 -10.77
C LYS A 184 21.86 19.22 -11.44
N PRO A 185 21.85 20.25 -12.30
CA PRO A 185 20.64 20.72 -12.98
C PRO A 185 19.87 19.61 -13.72
N GLU A 186 20.56 18.67 -14.36
CA GLU A 186 19.96 17.55 -15.07
C GLU A 186 19.23 16.54 -14.17
N TYR A 187 19.61 16.43 -12.90
CA TYR A 187 18.94 15.55 -11.94
C TYR A 187 17.85 16.27 -11.15
N CYS A 188 18.06 17.56 -10.88
CA CYS A 188 17.13 18.40 -10.14
C CYS A 188 16.09 19.10 -11.03
N CYS A 189 16.16 18.89 -12.35
CA CYS A 189 15.31 19.56 -13.34
C CYS A 189 15.25 21.08 -13.13
N SER A 190 16.43 21.71 -13.03
CA SER A 190 16.55 23.14 -12.78
C SER A 190 17.35 23.84 -13.88
N GLY A 191 17.31 25.17 -13.93
CA GLY A 191 18.00 25.97 -14.94
C GLY A 191 17.63 25.55 -16.37
N ALA A 192 18.62 25.14 -17.18
CA ALA A 192 18.40 24.67 -18.56
C ALA A 192 17.52 23.40 -18.63
N TYR A 193 17.40 22.65 -17.53
CA TYR A 193 16.58 21.45 -17.40
C TYR A 193 15.23 21.72 -16.72
N GLY A 194 14.84 23.00 -16.56
CA GLY A 194 13.61 23.43 -15.87
C GLY A 194 12.30 23.18 -16.63
N ASN A 195 12.26 22.24 -17.57
CA ASN A 195 11.02 21.85 -18.24
C ASN A 195 11.07 20.36 -18.69
N PRO A 196 9.91 19.73 -18.91
CA PRO A 196 9.84 18.32 -19.32
C PRO A 196 10.52 17.98 -20.67
N ASN A 197 10.70 18.99 -21.53
CA ASN A 197 11.36 18.77 -22.82
C ASN A 197 12.87 18.66 -22.67
N THR A 198 13.46 19.26 -21.63
CA THR A 198 14.91 19.25 -21.41
C THR A 198 15.35 18.35 -20.26
N CYS A 199 14.57 18.19 -19.19
CA CYS A 199 14.86 17.19 -18.15
C CYS A 199 14.38 15.80 -18.58
N LYS A 200 15.30 14.88 -18.81
CA LYS A 200 14.98 13.51 -19.23
C LYS A 200 15.23 12.50 -18.11
N PRO A 201 14.54 11.35 -18.13
CA PRO A 201 14.85 10.25 -17.21
C PRO A 201 16.33 9.88 -17.29
N THR A 202 16.92 9.58 -16.13
CA THR A 202 18.32 9.16 -16.00
C THR A 202 18.39 7.73 -15.51
N MET A 203 19.57 7.11 -15.52
CA MET A 203 19.74 5.76 -14.98
C MET A 203 19.26 5.62 -13.53
N TYR A 204 19.38 6.68 -12.72
CA TYR A 204 18.92 6.70 -11.33
C TYR A 204 17.40 6.79 -11.22
N SER A 205 16.75 7.70 -11.94
CA SER A 205 15.28 7.80 -11.90
C SER A 205 14.63 6.57 -12.52
N GLN A 206 15.21 6.00 -13.58
CA GLN A 206 14.75 4.72 -14.16
C GLN A 206 14.87 3.55 -13.18
N LEU A 207 15.90 3.50 -12.34
CA LEU A 207 16.01 2.50 -11.27
C LEU A 207 14.84 2.62 -10.29
N PHE A 208 14.54 3.85 -9.86
CA PHE A 208 13.44 4.13 -8.93
C PHE A 208 12.09 3.78 -9.57
N LYS A 209 11.87 4.19 -10.83
CA LYS A 209 10.65 3.89 -11.59
C LYS A 209 10.47 2.40 -11.85
N SER A 210 11.55 1.67 -12.15
CA SER A 210 11.50 0.21 -12.36
C SER A 210 11.09 -0.52 -11.08
N ALA A 211 11.59 -0.08 -9.93
CA ALA A 211 11.21 -0.64 -8.64
C ALA A 211 9.79 -0.25 -8.21
N CYS A 212 9.41 1.00 -8.48
CA CYS A 212 8.13 1.60 -8.07
C CYS A 212 7.43 2.29 -9.25
N PRO A 213 6.79 1.52 -10.17
CA PRO A 213 6.23 2.06 -11.41
C PRO A 213 5.08 3.05 -11.19
N ARG A 214 4.42 2.98 -10.04
CA ARG A 214 3.29 3.84 -9.64
C ARG A 214 3.74 4.97 -8.71
N SER A 215 4.98 5.40 -8.81
CA SER A 215 5.50 6.54 -8.05
C SER A 215 6.28 7.48 -8.97
N TYR A 216 6.30 8.76 -8.60
CA TYR A 216 7.20 9.72 -9.22
C TYR A 216 8.64 9.34 -8.91
N SER A 217 9.48 9.23 -9.94
CA SER A 217 10.91 8.93 -9.80
C SER A 217 11.82 10.14 -10.01
N TYR A 218 11.29 11.22 -10.61
CA TYR A 218 11.94 12.53 -10.78
C TYR A 218 10.88 13.61 -11.08
N ALA A 219 11.27 14.89 -11.07
CA ALA A 219 10.32 16.02 -11.06
C ALA A 219 9.37 16.11 -12.27
N TYR A 220 9.77 15.61 -13.44
CA TYR A 220 8.92 15.58 -14.64
C TYR A 220 8.62 14.17 -15.12
N ASP A 221 8.51 13.22 -14.18
CA ASP A 221 8.04 11.86 -14.50
C ASP A 221 6.66 11.90 -15.14
N ASP A 222 6.36 10.83 -15.88
CA ASP A 222 5.24 10.77 -16.79
C ASP A 222 3.86 10.75 -16.07
N PRO A 223 2.74 10.90 -16.82
CA PRO A 223 1.39 10.91 -16.25
C PRO A 223 0.99 9.65 -15.50
N THR A 224 1.78 8.56 -15.53
CA THR A 224 1.47 7.35 -14.75
C THR A 224 1.73 7.51 -13.25
N SER A 225 2.30 8.65 -12.85
CA SER A 225 2.71 8.93 -11.49
C SER A 225 1.73 9.82 -10.71
N THR A 226 0.88 10.59 -11.39
CA THR A 226 -0.23 11.35 -10.77
C THR A 226 -1.53 10.60 -10.91
N PHE A 227 -2.26 10.49 -9.82
CA PHE A 227 -3.56 9.86 -9.79
C PHE A 227 -4.62 10.90 -9.44
N THR A 228 -5.80 10.73 -10.02
CA THR A 228 -6.95 11.59 -9.72
C THR A 228 -8.06 10.78 -9.09
N CYS A 229 -8.87 11.44 -8.27
CA CYS A 229 -10.07 10.85 -7.72
C CYS A 229 -11.19 11.88 -7.64
N THR A 230 -12.38 11.49 -8.11
CA THR A 230 -13.56 12.35 -8.14
C THR A 230 -14.57 11.86 -7.11
N GLY A 231 -15.28 12.79 -6.45
CA GLY A 231 -16.40 12.46 -5.57
C GLY A 231 -16.09 12.50 -4.07
N GLY A 232 -14.99 13.15 -3.66
CA GLY A 232 -14.63 13.32 -2.25
C GLY A 232 -14.17 12.02 -1.60
N ALA A 233 -12.94 11.60 -1.90
CA ALA A 233 -12.39 10.38 -1.34
C ALA A 233 -11.81 10.60 0.06
N ASP A 234 -11.90 9.55 0.87
CA ASP A 234 -11.05 9.36 2.04
C ASP A 234 -9.81 8.57 1.61
N TYR A 235 -8.73 8.64 2.38
CA TYR A 235 -7.45 8.05 2.01
C TYR A 235 -6.87 7.24 3.15
N ILE A 236 -6.32 6.07 2.82
CA ILE A 236 -5.48 5.28 3.72
C ILE A 236 -4.02 5.44 3.28
N VAL A 237 -3.19 5.98 4.17
CA VAL A 237 -1.73 6.10 3.99
C VAL A 237 -1.07 4.99 4.79
N THR A 238 -0.56 3.97 4.11
CA THR A 238 0.05 2.80 4.75
C THR A 238 1.56 2.85 4.63
N PHE A 239 2.25 2.83 5.77
CA PHE A 239 3.68 2.61 5.87
C PHE A 239 3.99 1.12 5.88
N CYS A 240 4.96 0.71 5.08
CA CYS A 240 5.34 -0.69 4.85
C CYS A 240 4.17 -1.63 4.49
N PRO A 241 3.39 -1.35 3.43
CA PRO A 241 2.22 -2.16 3.02
C PRO A 241 2.53 -3.63 2.71
N GLY A 242 3.80 -3.96 2.41
CA GLY A 242 4.26 -5.33 2.10
C GLY A 242 4.79 -6.13 3.29
N SER A 243 5.07 -5.51 4.44
CA SER A 243 5.54 -6.22 5.63
C SER A 243 4.35 -6.78 6.39
N ASN A 244 4.20 -8.11 6.38
CA ASN A 244 3.27 -8.89 7.20
C ASN A 244 1.93 -8.22 7.51
N SER A 245 1.13 -7.98 6.47
CA SER A 245 -0.29 -7.71 6.72
C SER A 245 -0.90 -8.89 7.49
N PRO A 246 -1.87 -8.66 8.39
CA PRO A 246 -2.66 -9.75 8.96
C PRO A 246 -3.34 -10.61 7.89
N ARG A 247 -3.45 -10.17 6.62
CA ARG A 247 -3.88 -11.00 5.48
C ARG A 247 -2.84 -12.05 5.07
N TYR A 248 -1.56 -11.74 5.18
CA TYR A 248 -0.46 -12.71 4.98
C TYR A 248 -0.41 -13.72 6.12
N LEU A 249 -0.57 -13.26 7.37
CA LEU A 249 -0.67 -14.17 8.52
C LEU A 249 -1.97 -15.02 8.44
N PHE A 250 -3.09 -14.45 7.97
CA PHE A 250 -4.32 -15.21 7.72
C PHE A 250 -4.13 -16.25 6.61
N CYS A 251 -3.42 -15.91 5.52
CA CYS A 251 -3.06 -16.89 4.48
C CYS A 251 -2.14 -17.99 5.02
N ILE A 252 -1.12 -17.65 5.80
CA ILE A 252 -0.21 -18.61 6.40
C ILE A 252 -0.95 -19.50 7.41
N ILE A 253 -1.79 -18.93 8.27
CA ILE A 253 -2.61 -19.67 9.22
C ILE A 253 -3.62 -20.55 8.49
N PHE A 254 -4.25 -20.07 7.42
CA PHE A 254 -5.18 -20.85 6.59
C PHE A 254 -4.46 -21.98 5.87
N VAL A 255 -3.26 -21.76 5.34
CA VAL A 255 -2.41 -22.79 4.72
C VAL A 255 -1.94 -23.81 5.76
N ILE A 256 -1.50 -23.37 6.94
CA ILE A 256 -1.11 -24.26 8.05
C ILE A 256 -2.32 -25.04 8.56
N PHE A 257 -3.50 -24.43 8.66
CA PHE A 257 -4.74 -25.09 9.06
C PHE A 257 -5.16 -26.13 8.02
N MET A 258 -5.07 -25.82 6.72
CA MET A 258 -5.32 -26.78 5.63
C MET A 258 -4.29 -27.92 5.65
N LEU A 259 -3.00 -27.63 5.82
CA LEU A 259 -1.95 -28.65 5.94
C LEU A 259 -2.11 -29.49 7.22
N ALA A 260 -2.55 -28.89 8.32
CA ALA A 260 -2.83 -29.58 9.58
C ALA A 260 -4.08 -30.46 9.46
N GLN A 261 -5.13 -30.03 8.74
CA GLN A 261 -6.29 -30.87 8.43
C GLN A 261 -5.89 -32.04 7.54
N VAL A 262 -5.04 -31.83 6.53
CA VAL A 262 -4.47 -32.90 5.69
C VAL A 262 -3.62 -33.87 6.52
N ASN A 263 -2.79 -33.36 7.45
CA ASN A 263 -2.01 -34.20 8.37
C ASN A 263 -2.88 -34.94 9.40
N LEU A 264 -3.97 -34.33 9.88
CA LEU A 264 -4.94 -34.99 10.77
C LEU A 264 -5.65 -36.14 10.04
N LEU A 265 -6.02 -35.92 8.76
CA LEU A 265 -6.56 -36.93 7.85
C LEU A 265 -5.57 -38.07 7.56
N LEU A 266 -4.27 -37.77 7.48
CA LEU A 266 -3.20 -38.78 7.34
C LEU A 266 -2.92 -39.54 8.65
N ALA A 267 -3.06 -38.87 9.80
CA ALA A 267 -2.84 -39.44 11.12
C ALA A 267 -4.03 -40.29 11.62
N SER A 268 -5.26 -39.96 11.20
CA SER A 268 -6.43 -40.81 11.40
C SER A 268 -6.43 -41.92 10.34
N ASN A 269 -5.73 -43.01 10.66
CA ASN A 269 -5.72 -44.31 9.97
C ASN A 269 -6.85 -44.49 8.93
N LEU A 270 -6.42 -44.61 7.67
CA LEU A 270 -7.17 -44.92 6.45
C LEU A 270 -8.13 -46.14 6.57
N THR A 271 -8.03 -46.92 7.65
CA THR A 271 -8.85 -48.11 7.92
C THR A 271 -10.13 -47.83 8.71
N SER A 272 -10.25 -46.73 9.48
CA SER A 272 -11.49 -46.43 10.22
C SER A 272 -12.50 -45.60 9.43
N LEU A 273 -12.07 -44.87 8.39
CA LEU A 273 -12.97 -44.09 7.52
C LEU A 273 -13.71 -44.96 6.48
N LEU A 274 -13.30 -46.22 6.31
CA LEU A 274 -13.92 -47.17 5.37
C LEU A 274 -15.18 -47.87 5.92
N LYS A 275 -15.67 -47.51 7.13
CA LYS A 275 -16.77 -48.24 7.78
C LYS A 275 -17.96 -47.43 8.30
N SER A 276 -18.09 -46.12 8.01
CA SER A 276 -19.34 -45.43 8.33
C SER A 276 -19.79 -44.48 7.23
N GLU A 277 -21.03 -44.68 6.82
CA GLU A 277 -21.79 -43.94 5.81
C GLU A 277 -21.80 -42.43 6.08
N ASN A 278 -21.04 -41.67 5.28
CA ASN A 278 -21.38 -40.33 4.82
C ASN A 278 -20.40 -39.93 3.71
N LEU A 279 -20.64 -40.54 2.55
CA LEU A 279 -19.83 -40.43 1.34
C LEU A 279 -20.47 -39.40 0.41
N ALA A 280 -20.00 -38.15 0.44
CA ALA A 280 -20.37 -37.15 -0.58
C ALA A 280 -19.37 -36.01 -0.81
N ILE A 281 -18.42 -35.73 0.11
CA ILE A 281 -17.64 -34.47 0.04
C ILE A 281 -16.19 -34.66 -0.46
N MET A 282 -15.70 -35.91 -0.60
CA MET A 282 -14.29 -36.17 -0.95
C MET A 282 -14.05 -36.87 -2.29
N ALA A 283 -15.08 -37.15 -3.09
CA ALA A 283 -14.93 -37.86 -4.36
C ALA A 283 -14.40 -36.99 -5.53
N SER A 284 -14.26 -35.67 -5.33
CA SER A 284 -14.23 -34.71 -6.44
C SER A 284 -12.88 -34.00 -6.65
N PHE A 285 -11.84 -34.35 -5.89
CA PHE A 285 -10.53 -33.69 -5.98
C PHE A 285 -9.45 -34.65 -6.49
N LYS A 286 -8.73 -34.24 -7.53
CA LYS A 286 -7.55 -34.94 -8.06
C LYS A 286 -6.31 -34.10 -7.78
N ILE A 287 -5.33 -34.66 -7.06
CA ILE A 287 -4.07 -33.99 -6.70
C ILE A 287 -3.00 -34.43 -7.70
N ILE A 288 -2.39 -33.48 -8.40
CA ILE A 288 -1.26 -33.72 -9.29
C ILE A 288 -0.06 -32.95 -8.75
N ILE A 289 1.00 -33.66 -8.40
CA ILE A 289 2.28 -33.07 -7.96
C ILE A 289 3.29 -33.36 -9.06
N GLU A 290 3.67 -32.34 -9.82
CA GLU A 290 4.76 -32.44 -10.79
C GLU A 290 5.98 -31.65 -10.31
N ASN A 291 7.14 -32.29 -10.42
CA ASN A 291 8.43 -31.69 -10.08
C ASN A 291 9.10 -31.19 -11.36
N LEU A 292 8.62 -30.06 -11.89
CA LEU A 292 9.19 -29.42 -13.06
C LEU A 292 10.37 -28.55 -12.60
N GLN A 293 11.55 -28.88 -13.12
CA GLN A 293 12.87 -28.37 -12.76
C GLN A 293 12.89 -26.98 -12.08
N GLN A 294 13.10 -27.01 -10.76
CA GLN A 294 13.43 -25.93 -9.82
C GLN A 294 12.32 -25.01 -9.29
N GLU A 295 11.05 -25.19 -9.65
CA GLU A 295 9.93 -24.53 -8.96
C GLU A 295 8.88 -25.56 -8.54
N LYS A 296 8.69 -25.76 -7.23
CA LYS A 296 7.64 -26.66 -6.71
C LYS A 296 6.28 -26.01 -6.95
N ILE A 297 5.51 -26.55 -7.89
CA ILE A 297 4.15 -26.11 -8.20
C ILE A 297 3.18 -27.18 -7.70
N LEU A 298 2.17 -26.77 -6.91
CA LEU A 298 1.08 -27.65 -6.48
C LEU A 298 -0.19 -27.28 -7.24
N ILE A 299 -0.78 -28.26 -7.93
CA ILE A 299 -2.00 -28.09 -8.72
C ILE A 299 -3.11 -28.93 -8.08
N LEU A 300 -4.23 -28.28 -7.74
CA LEU A 300 -5.43 -28.93 -7.21
C LEU A 300 -6.58 -28.72 -8.21
N LEU A 301 -7.12 -29.80 -8.74
CA LEU A 301 -8.30 -29.77 -9.60
C LEU A 301 -9.52 -30.28 -8.84
N ASN A 302 -10.57 -29.46 -8.77
CA ASN A 302 -11.90 -29.90 -8.37
C ASN A 302 -12.71 -30.23 -9.63
N VAL A 303 -13.03 -31.50 -9.80
CA VAL A 303 -13.66 -32.06 -11.01
C VAL A 303 -15.13 -31.66 -11.13
N GLU A 304 -15.85 -31.54 -10.01
CA GLU A 304 -17.28 -31.18 -10.01
C GLU A 304 -17.53 -29.70 -10.26
N SER A 305 -16.68 -28.83 -9.70
CA SER A 305 -16.83 -27.37 -9.83
C SER A 305 -15.95 -26.76 -10.91
N LYS A 306 -15.20 -27.59 -11.66
CA LYS A 306 -14.25 -27.19 -12.70
C LYS A 306 -13.25 -26.12 -12.23
N LEU A 307 -12.87 -26.13 -10.95
CA LEU A 307 -11.95 -25.15 -10.36
C LEU A 307 -10.51 -25.69 -10.31
N LEU A 308 -9.55 -24.90 -10.80
CA LEU A 308 -8.12 -25.25 -10.85
C LEU A 308 -7.30 -24.30 -9.97
N TYR A 309 -6.74 -24.80 -8.88
CA TYR A 309 -5.90 -24.01 -7.99
C TYR A 309 -4.42 -24.30 -8.27
N MET A 310 -3.64 -23.25 -8.53
CA MET A 310 -2.18 -23.36 -8.72
C MET A 310 -1.44 -22.57 -7.65
N LEU A 311 -0.63 -23.27 -6.88
CA LEU A 311 0.26 -22.69 -5.87
C LEU A 311 1.69 -22.69 -6.41
N CYS A 312 2.27 -21.50 -6.58
CA CYS A 312 3.69 -21.33 -6.91
C CYS A 312 4.42 -20.66 -5.73
N ASN A 313 5.73 -20.90 -5.62
CA ASN A 313 6.57 -20.40 -4.53
C ASN A 313 6.65 -18.85 -4.45
N GLN A 314 6.14 -18.12 -5.46
CA GLN A 314 6.07 -16.66 -5.51
C GLN A 314 4.67 -16.08 -5.17
N GLY A 315 3.70 -16.92 -4.80
CA GLY A 315 2.35 -16.50 -4.42
C GLY A 315 1.25 -17.45 -4.92
N LEU A 316 0.04 -17.29 -4.37
CA LEU A 316 -1.14 -18.04 -4.81
C LEU A 316 -1.69 -17.42 -6.11
N LEU A 317 -1.74 -18.22 -7.18
CA LEU A 317 -2.38 -17.85 -8.45
C LEU A 317 -3.70 -18.61 -8.57
N LEU A 318 -4.81 -17.90 -8.37
CA LEU A 318 -6.14 -18.47 -8.57
C LEU A 318 -6.51 -18.36 -10.04
N TRP A 319 -6.74 -19.52 -10.68
CA TRP A 319 -7.33 -19.59 -12.01
C TRP A 319 -8.70 -20.26 -11.91
N VAL A 320 -9.70 -19.72 -12.60
CA VAL A 320 -11.05 -20.30 -12.65
C VAL A 320 -11.29 -20.82 -14.06
N PHE A 321 -11.64 -22.09 -14.20
CA PHE A 321 -12.03 -22.67 -15.47
C PHE A 321 -13.56 -22.68 -15.55
N TYR A 322 -14.13 -21.99 -16.53
CA TYR A 322 -15.58 -21.93 -16.73
C TYR A 322 -15.87 -21.87 -18.23
N ASP A 323 -16.64 -22.84 -18.72
CA ASP A 323 -17.11 -22.92 -20.11
C ASP A 323 -15.98 -22.79 -21.16
N ASP A 324 -14.96 -23.64 -21.05
CA ASP A 324 -13.74 -23.66 -21.87
C ASP A 324 -12.88 -22.38 -21.84
N MET A 325 -13.16 -21.47 -20.91
CA MET A 325 -12.40 -20.25 -20.70
C MET A 325 -11.66 -20.28 -19.36
N LEU A 326 -10.40 -19.85 -19.38
CA LEU A 326 -9.50 -19.81 -18.23
C LEU A 326 -9.33 -18.36 -17.76
N PHE A 327 -9.79 -18.05 -16.56
CA PHE A 327 -9.76 -16.71 -15.97
C PHE A 327 -8.68 -16.61 -14.88
N ASN A 328 -7.78 -15.63 -14.98
CA ASN A 328 -6.69 -15.39 -14.01
C ASN A 328 -7.06 -14.26 -13.04
N PHE A 329 -6.94 -14.51 -11.73
CA PHE A 329 -7.24 -13.52 -10.69
C PHE A 329 -5.99 -13.07 -9.88
N GLY A 330 -4.77 -13.37 -10.33
CA GLY A 330 -3.51 -12.94 -9.70
C GLY A 330 -2.96 -11.61 -10.22
N LYS A 331 -2.17 -10.90 -9.40
CA LYS A 331 -1.47 -9.67 -9.81
C LYS A 331 -0.29 -9.97 -10.74
N ASN A 332 -0.34 -9.38 -11.94
CA ASN A 332 0.73 -9.14 -12.93
C ASN A 332 1.93 -10.13 -12.93
N GLY A 333 1.78 -11.21 -13.68
CA GLY A 333 2.85 -12.13 -14.08
C GLY A 333 2.49 -12.95 -15.33
N ALA A 334 1.84 -12.34 -16.33
CA ALA A 334 1.13 -13.06 -17.39
C ALA A 334 1.87 -13.13 -18.75
N LYS A 335 3.18 -13.40 -18.77
CA LYS A 335 3.88 -13.70 -20.05
C LYS A 335 4.70 -14.99 -20.10
N GLN A 336 4.94 -15.66 -18.97
CA GLN A 336 5.56 -17.01 -18.97
C GLN A 336 4.58 -18.14 -18.63
N ALA A 337 3.41 -17.83 -18.05
CA ALA A 337 2.40 -18.84 -17.70
C ALA A 337 1.56 -19.34 -18.91
N LEU A 338 1.59 -18.65 -20.05
CA LEU A 338 0.74 -18.99 -21.21
C LEU A 338 1.19 -20.28 -21.92
N HIS A 339 2.50 -20.58 -21.90
CA HIS A 339 3.04 -21.79 -22.55
C HIS A 339 2.66 -23.06 -21.78
N TYR A 340 2.51 -22.97 -20.46
CA TYR A 340 2.11 -24.09 -19.60
C TYR A 340 0.60 -24.36 -19.60
N CYS A 341 -0.22 -23.34 -19.92
CA CYS A 341 -1.67 -23.51 -20.06
C CYS A 341 -2.03 -24.47 -21.21
N VAL A 342 -1.26 -24.49 -22.31
CA VAL A 342 -1.50 -25.40 -23.43
C VAL A 342 -1.27 -26.87 -23.04
N TYR A 343 -0.23 -27.14 -22.25
CA TYR A 343 0.12 -28.50 -21.80
C TYR A 343 -0.89 -29.07 -20.78
N ILE A 344 -1.39 -28.21 -19.89
CA ILE A 344 -2.44 -28.57 -18.93
C ILE A 344 -3.78 -28.81 -19.65
N MET A 345 -4.10 -28.02 -20.67
CA MET A 345 -5.30 -28.21 -21.50
C MET A 345 -5.29 -29.55 -22.26
N GLU A 346 -4.15 -29.98 -22.80
CA GLU A 346 -4.02 -31.30 -23.42
C GLU A 346 -4.16 -32.45 -22.40
N SER A 347 -3.66 -32.25 -21.18
CA SER A 347 -3.79 -33.24 -20.10
C SER A 347 -5.23 -33.38 -19.58
N ILE A 348 -5.98 -32.27 -19.51
CA ILE A 348 -7.41 -32.27 -19.14
C ILE A 348 -8.27 -32.86 -20.27
N ARG A 349 -7.95 -32.58 -21.54
CA ARG A 349 -8.68 -33.13 -22.70
C ARG A 349 -8.52 -34.65 -22.84
N ASN A 350 -7.47 -35.23 -22.27
CA ASN A 350 -7.24 -36.68 -22.20
C ASN A 350 -7.84 -37.34 -20.94
N LEU A 351 -8.57 -36.59 -20.10
CA LEU A 351 -9.23 -37.08 -18.89
C LEU A 351 -10.76 -37.24 -19.02
N GLU A 352 -11.35 -36.86 -20.17
CA GLU A 352 -12.70 -37.29 -20.61
C GLU A 352 -12.65 -38.65 -21.33
#